data_AF-A0AAW2WNN3-F1
#
_entry.id   AF-A0AAW2WNN3-F1
#
_cell.length_a   1.000
_cell.length_b   1.000
_cell.length_c   1.000
_cell.angle_alpha   90.00
_cell.angle_beta   90.00
_cell.angle_gamma   90.00
#
_symmetry.space_group_name_H-M   'P 1'
#
loop_
_entity.id
_entity.type
_entity.pdbx_description
1 polymer ?
#
loop_
_entity_poly.entity_id
_entity_poly.type
_entity_poly.pdbx_seq_one_letter_code
_entity_poly.pdbx_strand_id
1 'polypeptide(L)'
;VLVLLLLTSGRDPGIIPRNTRPPAPESLGANVEPGPGQTASLPRTKDVVVDGVTVKVKYCETCMLYRPPRSSHCSICNNCVERFDHHCRWLGQCIGLRNYRFFFMFVFSTTLLCLYGHAFCWVYIRRIMDSEKTSIWKAMTKTPASIALIVYSLLALWFVGGLSVLHLYLISVNQSTYEKFRYHFSRHTNPFNKGIVKNFAEVFCSSIPESKINFRAKVQKKSGMPP
;
A
#
# COMPACT_ATOMS: atom_id res chain seq x y z
N VAL A 1 -11.50 -3.60 -13.62
CA VAL A 1 -11.06 -2.29 -13.08
C VAL A 1 -11.97 -1.79 -11.96
N LEU A 2 -13.25 -1.48 -12.19
CA LEU A 2 -14.13 -0.87 -11.17
C LEU A 2 -14.33 -1.70 -9.89
N VAL A 3 -14.54 -3.01 -10.01
CA VAL A 3 -14.65 -3.89 -8.82
C VAL A 3 -13.38 -3.84 -7.98
N LEU A 4 -12.21 -3.88 -8.63
CA LEU A 4 -10.92 -3.81 -7.93
C LEU A 4 -10.68 -2.43 -7.29
N LEU A 5 -11.13 -1.36 -7.96
CA LEU A 5 -11.14 -0.02 -7.38
C LEU A 5 -11.97 0.00 -6.10
N LEU A 6 -13.21 -0.51 -6.13
CA LEU A 6 -14.09 -0.57 -4.97
C LEU A 6 -13.56 -1.48 -3.85
N LEU A 7 -12.95 -2.61 -4.19
CA LEU A 7 -12.32 -3.50 -3.22
C LEU A 7 -11.07 -2.88 -2.59
N THR A 8 -10.34 -2.06 -3.34
CA THR A 8 -9.20 -1.33 -2.81
C THR A 8 -9.66 -0.17 -1.93
N SER A 9 -10.68 0.57 -2.36
CA SER A 9 -11.14 1.79 -1.69
C SER A 9 -12.12 1.53 -0.53
N GLY A 10 -12.84 0.41 -0.54
CA GLY A 10 -13.83 0.08 0.48
C GLY A 10 -13.31 -0.82 1.59
N ARG A 11 -12.08 -1.34 1.48
CA ARG A 11 -11.55 -2.33 2.41
C ARG A 11 -10.60 -1.69 3.42
N ASP A 12 -10.75 -2.07 4.69
CA ASP A 12 -9.76 -1.75 5.73
C ASP A 12 -8.36 -2.17 5.27
N PRO A 13 -7.37 -1.25 5.24
CA PRO A 13 -6.01 -1.56 4.81
C PRO A 13 -5.21 -2.41 5.79
N GLY A 14 -5.68 -2.56 7.03
CA GLY A 14 -4.98 -3.23 8.13
C GLY A 14 -4.72 -2.28 9.28
N ILE A 15 -5.75 -1.55 9.70
CA ILE A 15 -5.64 -0.61 10.81
C ILE A 15 -5.35 -1.37 12.10
N ILE A 16 -4.32 -0.92 12.82
CA ILE A 16 -3.94 -1.44 14.12
C ILE A 16 -4.75 -0.68 15.18
N PRO A 17 -5.51 -1.37 16.05
CA PRO A 17 -6.23 -0.75 17.15
C PRO A 17 -5.29 0.06 18.03
N ARG A 18 -5.75 1.24 18.47
CA ARG A 18 -5.02 2.06 19.42
C ARG A 18 -5.10 1.41 20.80
N ASN A 19 -4.01 1.47 21.56
CA ASN A 19 -4.09 1.09 22.96
C ASN A 19 -4.80 2.18 23.76
N THR A 20 -5.49 1.79 24.83
CA THR A 20 -6.09 2.75 25.79
C THR A 20 -5.06 3.34 26.74
N ARG A 21 -3.94 2.64 26.93
CA ARG A 21 -2.82 3.03 27.78
C ARG A 21 -1.50 2.64 27.10
N PRO A 22 -0.40 3.35 27.35
CA PRO A 22 0.92 2.94 26.88
C PRO A 22 1.23 1.49 27.32
N PRO A 23 1.98 0.73 26.52
CA PRO A 23 2.46 -0.58 26.93
C PRO A 23 3.30 -0.43 28.19
N ALA A 24 3.17 -1.36 29.14
CA ALA A 24 4.08 -1.41 30.26
C ALA A 24 5.53 -1.54 29.73
N PRO A 25 6.52 -0.91 30.37
CA PRO A 25 7.90 -1.24 30.11
C PRO A 25 8.09 -2.70 30.53
N GLU A 26 7.97 -3.64 29.59
CA GLU A 26 8.44 -5.02 29.79
C GLU A 26 9.86 -4.90 30.30
N SER A 27 10.08 -5.43 31.51
CA SER A 27 11.33 -5.45 32.26
C SER A 27 12.55 -5.25 31.35
N LEU A 28 13.03 -4.00 31.27
CA LEU A 28 14.47 -3.75 31.20
C LEU A 28 15.06 -4.73 32.19
N GLY A 29 15.90 -5.67 31.72
CA GLY A 29 16.38 -6.79 32.51
C GLY A 29 16.68 -6.34 33.94
N ALA A 30 16.20 -7.13 34.91
CA ALA A 30 16.42 -6.91 36.32
C ALA A 30 17.78 -6.23 36.56
N ASN A 31 17.76 -5.04 37.21
CA ASN A 31 18.88 -4.27 37.78
C ASN A 31 18.96 -2.77 37.41
N VAL A 32 17.86 -2.09 37.08
CA VAL A 32 17.83 -0.62 37.18
C VAL A 32 16.63 -0.19 38.02
N GLU A 33 16.88 -0.03 39.32
CA GLU A 33 16.00 0.70 40.24
C GLU A 33 15.85 2.14 39.71
N PRO A 34 14.63 2.63 39.42
CA PRO A 34 14.44 4.02 39.08
C PRO A 34 14.66 4.87 40.33
N GLY A 35 15.68 5.75 40.31
CA GLY A 35 15.87 6.77 41.34
C GLY A 35 14.65 7.70 41.44
N PRO A 36 14.40 8.30 42.61
CA PRO A 36 13.19 9.10 42.85
C PRO A 36 13.21 10.34 41.93
N GLY A 37 12.27 10.38 40.97
CA GLY A 37 12.09 11.52 40.06
C GLY A 37 12.19 11.22 38.56
N GLN A 38 12.51 9.99 38.14
CA GLN A 38 12.49 9.63 36.72
C GLN A 38 11.08 9.16 36.32
N THR A 39 10.38 9.97 35.52
CA THR A 39 9.24 9.47 34.75
C THR A 39 9.78 8.37 33.83
N ALA A 40 9.29 7.14 33.98
CA ALA A 40 9.71 6.01 33.15
C ALA A 40 9.34 6.28 31.68
N SER A 41 10.24 6.95 30.95
CA SER A 41 10.03 7.26 29.54
C SER A 41 10.22 5.98 28.74
N LEU A 42 9.19 5.57 27.98
CA LEU A 42 9.29 4.41 27.12
C LEU A 42 10.37 4.63 26.05
N PRO A 43 11.26 3.66 25.80
CA PRO A 43 12.29 3.82 24.77
C PRO A 43 11.63 4.02 23.41
N ARG A 44 12.10 5.03 22.64
CA ARG A 44 11.55 5.38 21.32
C ARG A 44 11.60 4.22 20.31
N THR A 45 12.54 3.30 20.50
CA THR A 45 12.73 2.11 19.68
C THR A 45 12.84 0.85 20.51
N LYS A 46 12.32 -0.26 19.99
CA LYS A 46 12.48 -1.60 20.56
C LYS A 46 13.03 -2.51 19.47
N ASP A 47 13.93 -3.43 19.84
CA ASP A 47 14.46 -4.43 18.92
C ASP A 47 13.53 -5.66 18.95
N VAL A 48 13.14 -6.14 17.77
CA VAL A 48 12.26 -7.31 17.61
C VAL A 48 12.89 -8.25 16.60
N VAL A 49 13.00 -9.54 16.94
CA VAL A 49 13.54 -10.56 16.03
C VAL A 49 12.44 -11.01 15.07
N VAL A 50 12.74 -10.96 13.77
CA VAL A 50 11.86 -11.42 12.69
C VAL A 50 12.67 -12.35 11.80
N ASP A 51 12.28 -13.63 11.72
CA ASP A 51 12.99 -14.67 10.96
C ASP A 51 14.52 -14.70 11.23
N GLY A 52 14.90 -14.55 12.51
CA GLY A 52 16.31 -14.54 12.93
C GLY A 52 17.05 -13.21 12.73
N VAL A 53 16.39 -12.19 12.17
CA VAL A 53 16.97 -10.85 11.96
C VAL A 53 16.39 -9.84 12.94
N THR A 54 17.24 -9.10 13.64
CA THR A 54 16.81 -8.05 14.57
C THR A 54 16.36 -6.80 13.80
N VAL A 55 15.10 -6.44 13.93
CA VAL A 55 14.47 -5.25 13.33
C VAL A 55 14.11 -4.23 14.41
N LYS A 56 14.55 -2.99 14.21
CA LYS A 56 14.18 -1.85 15.08
C LYS A 56 12.75 -1.39 14.78
N VAL A 57 11.85 -1.54 15.74
CA VAL A 57 10.50 -0.97 15.72
C VAL A 57 10.43 0.35 16.48
N LYS A 58 9.52 1.24 16.09
CA LYS A 58 9.35 2.57 16.69
C LYS A 58 8.07 2.64 17.52
N TYR A 59 8.12 3.36 18.63
CA TYR A 59 6.92 3.71 19.39
C TYR A 59 6.04 4.71 18.62
N CYS A 60 4.73 4.55 18.70
CA CYS A 60 3.77 5.52 18.18
C CYS A 60 3.03 6.17 19.35
N GLU A 61 3.29 7.45 19.58
CA GLU A 61 2.63 8.21 20.65
C GLU A 61 1.11 8.33 20.41
N THR A 62 0.71 8.63 19.17
CA THR A 62 -0.71 8.80 18.81
C THR A 62 -1.57 7.55 18.99
N CYS A 63 -1.00 6.36 18.76
CA CYS A 63 -1.70 5.09 18.88
C CYS A 63 -1.34 4.34 20.18
N MET A 64 -0.42 4.90 20.98
CA MET A 64 0.12 4.34 22.22
C MET A 64 0.60 2.89 22.09
N LEU A 65 1.31 2.56 21.02
CA LEU A 65 1.79 1.20 20.75
C LEU A 65 3.19 1.19 20.12
N TYR A 66 3.95 0.13 20.37
CA TYR A 66 5.10 -0.20 19.54
C TYR A 66 4.61 -0.75 18.22
N ARG A 67 5.00 -0.08 17.13
CA ARG A 67 4.57 -0.42 15.77
C ARG A 67 5.06 -1.83 15.44
N PRO A 68 4.20 -2.80 15.13
CA PRO A 68 4.64 -4.10 14.63
C PRO A 68 5.61 -3.97 13.44
N PRO A 69 6.47 -4.97 13.19
CA PRO A 69 7.34 -4.97 12.02
C PRO A 69 6.58 -4.64 10.73
N ARG A 70 7.19 -3.86 9.84
CA ARG A 70 6.61 -3.39 8.56
C ARG A 70 5.37 -2.48 8.69
N SER A 71 4.95 -2.11 9.90
CA SER A 71 3.83 -1.17 10.10
C SER A 71 4.32 0.27 10.20
N SER A 72 3.45 1.22 9.85
CA SER A 72 3.75 2.65 9.99
C SER A 72 2.52 3.47 10.29
N HIS A 73 2.72 4.58 11.01
CA HIS A 73 1.67 5.55 11.28
C HIS A 73 1.52 6.49 10.08
N CYS A 74 0.31 6.54 9.52
CA CYS A 74 -0.05 7.55 8.54
C CYS A 74 -0.70 8.73 9.26
N SER A 75 -0.10 9.91 9.20
CA SER A 75 -0.66 11.12 9.80
C SER A 75 -1.96 11.58 9.14
N ILE A 76 -2.12 11.34 7.84
CA ILE A 76 -3.33 11.72 7.08
C ILE A 76 -4.52 10.87 7.54
N CYS A 77 -4.37 9.55 7.57
CA CYS A 77 -5.41 8.65 8.06
C CYS A 77 -5.46 8.57 9.60
N ASN A 78 -4.50 9.20 10.29
CA ASN A 78 -4.32 9.18 11.74
C ASN A 78 -4.38 7.77 12.36
N ASN A 79 -3.75 6.79 11.71
CA ASN A 79 -3.79 5.40 12.14
C ASN A 79 -2.48 4.68 11.81
N CYS A 80 -2.10 3.72 12.66
CA CYS A 80 -1.07 2.74 12.32
C CYS A 80 -1.66 1.67 11.40
N VAL A 81 -0.95 1.34 10.32
CA VAL A 81 -1.38 0.37 9.31
C VAL A 81 -0.34 -0.74 9.17
N GLU A 82 -0.79 -1.99 9.15
CA GLU A 82 0.05 -3.17 8.94
C GLU A 82 0.58 -3.26 7.52
N ARG A 83 1.84 -3.69 7.38
CA ARG A 83 2.56 -3.78 6.09
C ARG A 83 2.31 -2.53 5.24
N PHE A 84 2.54 -1.36 5.84
CA PHE A 84 2.22 -0.08 5.22
C PHE A 84 3.04 0.12 3.95
N ASP A 85 2.34 0.43 2.85
CA ASP A 85 2.97 0.70 1.56
C ASP A 85 3.04 2.20 1.31
N HIS A 86 1.89 2.86 1.26
CA HIS A 86 1.78 4.31 1.12
C HIS A 86 0.36 4.80 1.45
N HIS A 87 0.19 6.12 1.57
CA HIS A 87 -1.14 6.73 1.51
C HIS A 87 -1.43 7.13 0.06
N CYS A 88 -2.39 6.46 -0.57
CA CYS A 88 -2.78 6.72 -1.95
C CYS A 88 -3.75 7.90 -1.98
N ARG A 89 -3.27 9.05 -2.45
CA ARG A 89 -4.06 10.28 -2.54
C ARG A 89 -5.21 10.17 -3.52
N TRP A 90 -5.07 9.34 -4.55
CA TRP A 90 -6.12 9.05 -5.54
C TRP A 90 -7.29 8.27 -4.97
N LEU A 91 -7.03 7.40 -3.99
CA LEU A 91 -8.05 6.55 -3.35
C LEU A 91 -8.50 7.10 -1.99
N GLY A 92 -7.87 8.17 -1.51
CA GLY A 92 -8.16 8.78 -0.21
C GLY A 92 -7.85 7.87 0.98
N GLN A 93 -6.97 6.89 0.85
CA GLN A 93 -6.66 5.95 1.95
C GLN A 93 -5.27 5.34 1.90
N CYS A 94 -4.89 4.69 3.00
CA CYS A 94 -3.68 3.87 3.04
C CYS A 94 -3.81 2.60 2.20
N ILE A 95 -2.72 2.22 1.56
CA ILE A 95 -2.49 0.90 1.01
C ILE A 95 -1.61 0.14 2.01
N GLY A 96 -2.07 -1.04 2.43
CA GLY A 96 -1.43 -1.87 3.42
C GLY A 96 -1.76 -3.35 3.24
N LEU A 97 -1.50 -4.16 4.27
CA LEU A 97 -1.57 -5.62 4.22
C LEU A 97 -2.84 -6.17 3.57
N ARG A 98 -4.02 -5.61 3.91
CA ARG A 98 -5.32 -6.20 3.57
C ARG A 98 -5.87 -5.77 2.22
N ASN A 99 -5.44 -4.63 1.69
CA ASN A 99 -5.93 -4.08 0.42
C ASN A 99 -4.86 -4.02 -0.69
N TYR A 100 -3.59 -4.26 -0.38
CA TYR A 100 -2.48 -4.22 -1.35
C TYR A 100 -2.71 -5.11 -2.58
N ARG A 101 -3.25 -6.32 -2.41
CA ARG A 101 -3.52 -7.22 -3.56
C ARG A 101 -4.51 -6.60 -4.55
N PHE A 102 -5.55 -5.95 -4.04
CA PHE A 102 -6.58 -5.34 -4.86
C PHE A 102 -6.05 -4.08 -5.52
N PHE A 103 -5.24 -3.31 -4.79
CA PHE A 103 -4.55 -2.14 -5.32
C PHE A 103 -3.68 -2.53 -6.52
N PHE A 104 -2.83 -3.54 -6.36
CA PHE A 104 -1.96 -3.98 -7.45
C PHE A 104 -2.77 -4.49 -8.64
N MET A 105 -3.77 -5.35 -8.41
CA MET A 105 -4.64 -5.84 -9.50
C MET A 105 -5.40 -4.69 -10.18
N PHE A 106 -5.83 -3.67 -9.43
CA PHE A 106 -6.48 -2.48 -9.96
C PHE A 106 -5.53 -1.71 -10.90
N VAL A 107 -4.31 -1.40 -10.45
CA VAL A 107 -3.32 -0.69 -11.27
C VAL A 107 -2.95 -1.52 -12.50
N PHE A 108 -2.65 -2.81 -12.32
CA PHE A 108 -2.29 -3.72 -13.41
C PHE A 108 -3.41 -3.88 -14.45
N SER A 109 -4.65 -4.12 -14.00
CA SER A 109 -5.79 -4.22 -14.92
C SER A 109 -6.11 -2.89 -15.61
N THR A 110 -5.82 -1.75 -14.96
CA THR A 110 -5.93 -0.43 -15.59
C THR A 110 -4.86 -0.27 -16.67
N THR A 111 -3.61 -0.70 -16.43
CA THR A 111 -2.57 -0.74 -17.47
C THR A 111 -3.01 -1.59 -18.66
N LEU A 112 -3.56 -2.78 -18.43
CA LEU A 112 -4.07 -3.64 -19.51
C LEU A 112 -5.22 -2.99 -20.27
N LEU A 113 -6.15 -2.32 -19.58
CA LEU A 113 -7.24 -1.59 -20.21
C LEU A 113 -6.73 -0.43 -21.08
N CYS A 114 -5.73 0.32 -20.60
CA CYS A 114 -5.09 1.37 -21.38
C CYS A 114 -4.39 0.81 -22.63
N LEU A 115 -3.66 -0.31 -22.50
CA LEU A 115 -3.03 -0.98 -23.65
C LEU A 115 -4.06 -1.46 -24.67
N TYR A 116 -5.15 -2.07 -24.21
CA TYR A 116 -6.25 -2.51 -25.06
C TYR A 116 -6.89 -1.33 -25.81
N GLY A 117 -7.25 -0.26 -25.10
CA GLY A 117 -7.83 0.94 -25.71
C GLY A 117 -6.89 1.62 -26.72
N HIS A 118 -5.59 1.67 -26.39
CA HIS A 118 -4.57 2.20 -27.28
C HIS A 118 -4.45 1.37 -28.57
N ALA A 119 -4.34 0.06 -28.45
CA ALA A 119 -4.29 -0.85 -29.59
C ALA A 119 -5.57 -0.77 -30.44
N PHE A 120 -6.74 -0.71 -29.80
CA PHE A 120 -8.02 -0.58 -30.47
C PHE A 120 -8.10 0.71 -31.30
N CYS A 121 -7.63 1.84 -30.78
CA CYS A 121 -7.60 3.11 -31.53
C CYS A 121 -6.73 2.99 -32.79
N TRP A 122 -5.56 2.35 -32.70
CA TRP A 122 -4.69 2.14 -33.86
C TRP A 122 -5.30 1.19 -34.90
N VAL A 123 -5.93 0.10 -34.45
CA VAL A 123 -6.65 -0.83 -35.33
C VAL A 123 -7.81 -0.13 -36.03
N TYR A 124 -8.54 0.73 -35.32
CA TYR A 124 -9.65 1.51 -35.88
C TYR A 124 -9.18 2.49 -36.97
N ILE A 125 -8.09 3.22 -36.72
CA ILE A 125 -7.47 4.11 -37.72
C ILE A 125 -7.01 3.31 -38.94
N ARG A 126 -6.32 2.18 -38.75
CA ARG A 126 -5.90 1.27 -39.83
C ARG A 126 -7.09 0.83 -40.68
N ARG A 127 -8.20 0.42 -40.07
CA ARG A 127 -9.42 0.00 -40.77
C ARG A 127 -9.98 1.11 -41.67
N ILE A 128 -9.96 2.36 -41.21
CA ILE A 128 -10.43 3.51 -42.01
C ILE A 128 -9.49 3.80 -43.17
N MET A 129 -8.17 3.74 -42.92
CA MET A 129 -7.17 3.89 -43.98
C MET A 129 -7.39 2.87 -45.09
N ASP A 130 -7.62 1.60 -44.73
CA ASP A 130 -7.83 0.51 -45.67
C ASP A 130 -9.17 0.63 -46.41
N SER A 131 -10.26 0.98 -45.71
CA SER A 131 -11.60 1.08 -46.32
C SER A 131 -11.73 2.25 -47.28
N GLU A 132 -11.11 3.38 -46.97
CA GLU A 132 -11.21 4.60 -47.78
C GLU A 132 -10.02 4.81 -48.71
N LYS A 133 -8.99 3.93 -48.64
CA LYS A 133 -7.70 4.09 -49.33
C LYS A 133 -7.08 5.47 -49.09
N THR A 134 -7.12 5.93 -47.83
CA THR A 134 -6.63 7.26 -47.43
C THR A 134 -5.33 7.17 -46.62
N SER A 135 -4.62 8.30 -46.53
CA SER A 135 -3.44 8.42 -45.67
C SER A 135 -3.83 8.45 -44.19
N ILE A 136 -2.88 8.07 -43.31
CA ILE A 136 -3.08 8.05 -41.86
C ILE A 136 -3.53 9.39 -41.30
N TRP A 137 -2.97 10.49 -41.80
CA TRP A 137 -3.33 11.85 -41.39
C TRP A 137 -4.79 12.17 -41.69
N LYS A 138 -5.27 11.76 -42.88
CA LYS A 138 -6.67 11.97 -43.29
C LYS A 138 -7.64 11.07 -42.53
N ALA A 139 -7.22 9.84 -42.20
CA ALA A 139 -8.00 8.95 -41.32
C ALA A 139 -8.10 9.52 -39.90
N MET A 140 -7.01 10.06 -39.36
CA MET A 140 -6.98 10.68 -38.02
C MET A 140 -7.86 11.93 -37.94
N THR A 141 -7.83 12.83 -38.93
CA THR A 141 -8.67 14.04 -38.92
C THR A 141 -10.16 13.73 -39.00
N LYS A 142 -10.54 12.58 -39.57
CA LYS A 142 -11.93 12.08 -39.55
C LYS A 142 -12.37 11.53 -38.19
N THR A 143 -11.42 11.15 -37.32
CA THR A 143 -11.70 10.53 -36.03
C THR A 143 -10.99 11.27 -34.89
N PRO A 144 -11.37 12.52 -34.58
CA PRO A 144 -10.72 13.30 -33.53
C PRO A 144 -10.78 12.63 -32.15
N ALA A 145 -11.84 11.86 -31.88
CA ALA A 145 -11.97 11.07 -30.65
C ALA A 145 -10.84 10.05 -30.48
N SER A 146 -10.43 9.36 -31.55
CA SER A 146 -9.32 8.40 -31.51
C SER A 146 -7.98 9.08 -31.23
N ILE A 147 -7.77 10.29 -31.75
CA ILE A 147 -6.58 11.10 -31.44
C ILE A 147 -6.55 11.42 -29.94
N ALA A 148 -7.65 11.95 -29.40
CA ALA A 148 -7.76 12.29 -27.98
C ALA A 148 -7.52 11.07 -27.09
N LEU A 149 -8.09 9.92 -27.44
CA LEU A 149 -7.88 8.66 -26.71
C LEU A 149 -6.45 8.12 -26.83
N ILE A 150 -5.79 8.28 -27.98
CA ILE A 150 -4.37 7.91 -28.13
C ILE A 150 -3.50 8.77 -27.22
N VAL A 151 -3.67 10.09 -27.23
CA VAL A 151 -2.90 11.00 -26.37
C VAL A 151 -3.16 10.69 -24.90
N TYR A 152 -4.42 10.54 -24.50
CA TYR A 152 -4.80 10.20 -23.14
C TYR A 152 -4.23 8.85 -22.70
N SER A 153 -4.35 7.81 -23.54
CA SER A 153 -3.84 6.47 -23.22
C SER A 153 -2.32 6.44 -23.11
N LEU A 154 -1.58 7.19 -23.93
CA LEU A 154 -0.12 7.30 -23.81
C LEU A 154 0.29 7.94 -22.48
N LEU A 155 -0.35 9.05 -22.11
CA LEU A 155 -0.11 9.71 -20.83
C LEU A 155 -0.46 8.78 -19.66
N ALA A 156 -1.63 8.14 -19.72
CA ALA A 156 -2.05 7.18 -18.71
C ALA A 156 -1.04 6.02 -18.59
N LEU A 157 -0.61 5.42 -19.71
CA LEU A 157 0.34 4.30 -19.74
C LEU A 157 1.69 4.67 -19.12
N TRP A 158 2.17 5.90 -19.32
CA TRP A 158 3.40 6.38 -18.68
C TRP A 158 3.29 6.27 -17.14
N PHE A 159 2.19 6.78 -16.57
CA PHE A 159 1.99 6.77 -15.12
C PHE A 159 1.58 5.40 -14.58
N VAL A 160 0.49 4.80 -15.09
CA VAL A 160 -0.01 3.52 -14.55
C VAL A 160 0.85 2.34 -14.95
N GLY A 161 1.47 2.36 -16.13
CA GLY A 161 2.41 1.33 -16.57
C GLY A 161 3.70 1.37 -15.77
N GLY A 162 4.28 2.56 -15.55
CA GLY A 162 5.43 2.72 -14.68
C GLY A 162 5.16 2.25 -13.25
N LEU A 163 3.98 2.57 -12.71
CA LEU A 163 3.56 2.11 -11.38
C LEU A 163 3.39 0.58 -11.34
N SER A 164 2.80 -0.03 -12.37
CA SER A 164 2.69 -1.49 -12.49
C SER A 164 4.07 -2.17 -12.48
N VAL A 165 5.04 -1.67 -13.24
CA VAL A 165 6.40 -2.21 -13.28
C VAL A 165 7.08 -2.07 -11.92
N LEU A 166 6.96 -0.91 -11.27
CA LEU A 166 7.51 -0.69 -9.93
C LEU A 166 6.95 -1.69 -8.93
N HIS A 167 5.63 -1.89 -8.88
CA HIS A 167 5.03 -2.81 -7.93
C HIS A 167 5.30 -4.28 -8.25
N LEU A 168 5.45 -4.65 -9.53
CA LEU A 168 5.93 -5.97 -9.93
C LEU A 168 7.33 -6.25 -9.35
N TYR A 169 8.24 -5.28 -9.44
CA TYR A 169 9.55 -5.36 -8.81
C TYR A 169 9.45 -5.47 -7.28
N LEU A 170 8.64 -4.63 -6.64
CA LEU A 170 8.47 -4.65 -5.18
C LEU A 170 7.93 -6.00 -4.67
N ILE A 171 6.98 -6.61 -5.40
CA ILE A 171 6.48 -7.95 -5.10
C ILE A 171 7.61 -8.98 -5.27
N SER A 172 8.40 -8.90 -6.35
CA SER A 172 9.48 -9.87 -6.59
C SER A 172 10.53 -9.90 -5.49
N VAL A 173 10.79 -8.75 -4.83
CA VAL A 173 11.72 -8.64 -3.71
C VAL A 173 11.05 -8.66 -2.33
N ASN A 174 9.73 -8.84 -2.23
CA ASN A 174 8.91 -8.73 -1.00
C ASN A 174 9.22 -7.48 -0.16
N GLN A 175 9.16 -6.31 -0.79
CA GLN A 175 9.30 -5.02 -0.12
C GLN A 175 8.08 -4.14 -0.39
N SER A 176 7.69 -3.33 0.58
CA SER A 176 6.75 -2.24 0.35
C SER A 176 7.45 -1.02 -0.23
N THR A 177 6.68 -0.12 -0.85
CA THR A 177 7.17 1.17 -1.33
C THR A 177 7.83 1.96 -0.19
N TYR A 178 7.18 1.98 0.98
CA TYR A 178 7.71 2.60 2.20
C TYR A 178 9.06 2.00 2.61
N GLU A 179 9.17 0.68 2.58
CA GLU A 179 10.40 -0.04 2.91
C GLU A 179 11.53 0.34 1.95
N LYS A 180 11.28 0.36 0.64
CA LYS A 180 12.26 0.75 -0.37
C LYS A 180 12.82 2.17 -0.16
N PHE A 181 11.96 3.14 0.21
CA PHE A 181 12.38 4.53 0.35
C PHE A 181 12.93 4.89 1.74
N ARG A 182 12.56 4.16 2.79
CA ARG A 182 12.87 4.54 4.18
C ARG A 182 13.77 3.57 4.92
N TYR A 183 13.82 2.31 4.48
CA TYR A 183 14.75 1.33 4.99
C TYR A 183 15.80 1.05 3.90
N HIS A 184 16.99 1.64 4.05
CA HIS A 184 18.15 1.12 3.34
C HIS A 184 18.53 -0.20 3.99
N PHE A 185 18.04 -1.31 3.42
CA PHE A 185 18.56 -2.67 3.69
C PHE A 185 20.03 -2.84 3.25
N SER A 186 20.77 -1.74 2.97
CA SER A 186 22.12 -1.76 2.40
C SER A 186 23.16 -2.47 3.27
N ARG A 187 22.81 -2.92 4.48
CA ARG A 187 23.67 -3.72 5.36
C ARG A 187 23.10 -5.09 5.74
N HIS A 188 21.84 -5.41 5.45
CA HIS A 188 21.20 -6.67 5.85
C HIS A 188 20.31 -7.21 4.74
N THR A 189 20.43 -8.52 4.45
CA THR A 189 19.55 -9.25 3.55
C THR A 189 18.08 -9.02 3.92
N ASN A 190 17.19 -8.83 2.94
CA ASN A 190 15.76 -8.64 3.21
C ASN A 190 15.19 -9.91 3.86
N PRO A 191 14.82 -9.92 5.16
CA PRO A 191 14.35 -11.12 5.84
C PRO A 191 13.01 -11.62 5.29
N PHE A 192 12.24 -10.74 4.64
CA PHE A 192 10.93 -11.07 4.10
C PHE A 192 10.99 -11.70 2.70
N ASN A 193 12.14 -11.66 2.03
CA ASN A 193 12.27 -12.21 0.68
C ASN A 193 12.38 -13.74 0.72
N LYS A 194 11.37 -14.45 0.21
CA LYS A 194 11.29 -15.92 0.18
C LYS A 194 11.57 -16.50 -1.22
N GLY A 195 12.01 -15.65 -2.16
CA GLY A 195 12.13 -15.97 -3.58
C GLY A 195 10.88 -15.56 -4.38
N ILE A 196 11.07 -15.26 -5.67
CA ILE A 196 10.07 -14.60 -6.53
C ILE A 196 8.72 -15.32 -6.47
N VAL A 197 8.67 -16.62 -6.76
CA VAL A 197 7.41 -17.38 -6.80
C VAL A 197 6.67 -17.35 -5.46
N LYS A 198 7.38 -17.55 -4.34
CA LYS A 198 6.79 -17.51 -3.00
C LYS A 198 6.30 -16.12 -2.62
N ASN A 199 7.00 -15.06 -3.04
CA ASN A 199 6.59 -13.69 -2.80
C ASN A 199 5.31 -13.33 -3.57
N PHE A 200 5.20 -13.76 -4.83
CA PHE A 200 3.97 -13.62 -5.60
C PHE A 200 2.82 -14.41 -4.97
N ALA A 201 3.06 -15.68 -4.59
CA ALA A 201 2.06 -16.50 -3.90
C ALA A 201 1.61 -15.86 -2.57
N GLU A 202 2.52 -15.22 -1.82
CA GLU A 202 2.17 -14.50 -0.59
C GLU A 202 1.22 -13.33 -0.85
N VAL A 203 1.33 -12.66 -2.00
CA VAL A 203 0.44 -11.53 -2.34
C VAL A 203 -0.90 -12.01 -2.91
N PHE A 204 -0.87 -12.98 -3.82
CA PHE A 204 -2.03 -13.37 -4.63
C PHE A 204 -2.79 -14.59 -4.09
N CYS A 205 -2.10 -15.52 -3.43
CA CYS A 205 -2.64 -16.82 -3.03
C CYS A 205 -2.82 -16.97 -1.51
N SER A 206 -2.30 -16.04 -0.70
CA SER A 206 -2.50 -16.09 0.75
C SER A 206 -3.94 -15.73 1.14
N SER A 207 -4.38 -16.23 2.30
CA SER A 207 -5.62 -15.73 2.91
C SER A 207 -5.42 -14.28 3.37
N ILE A 208 -6.45 -13.44 3.17
CA ILE A 208 -6.44 -12.09 3.75
C ILE A 208 -6.74 -12.26 5.24
N PRO A 209 -5.92 -11.72 6.16
CA PRO A 209 -6.20 -11.75 7.59
C PRO A 209 -7.59 -11.18 7.92
N GLU A 210 -8.06 -11.29 9.16
CA GLU A 210 -9.29 -10.60 9.61
C GLU A 210 -9.04 -9.13 9.98
N SER A 211 -10.09 -8.31 10.00
CA SER A 211 -9.98 -6.90 10.39
C SER A 211 -9.82 -6.84 11.90
N LYS A 212 -8.79 -6.13 12.39
CA LYS A 212 -8.61 -5.90 13.84
C LYS A 212 -9.58 -4.85 14.40
N ILE A 213 -10.24 -4.10 13.50
CA ILE A 213 -11.24 -3.10 13.86
C ILE A 213 -12.63 -3.63 13.54
N ASN A 214 -13.50 -3.62 14.55
CA ASN A 214 -14.93 -3.82 14.34
C ASN A 214 -15.60 -2.47 14.07
N PHE A 215 -15.72 -2.11 12.79
CA PHE A 215 -16.35 -0.86 12.35
C PHE A 215 -17.86 -0.77 12.66
N ARG A 216 -18.49 -1.89 13.05
CA ARG A 216 -19.92 -1.94 13.42
C ARG A 216 -20.13 -2.00 14.93
N ALA A 217 -19.07 -1.97 15.73
CA ALA A 217 -19.19 -1.97 17.18
C ALA A 217 -19.86 -0.68 17.66
N LYS A 218 -20.80 -0.79 18.60
CA LYS A 218 -21.38 0.38 19.27
C LYS A 218 -20.30 1.07 20.09
N VAL A 219 -20.19 2.39 19.96
CA VAL A 219 -19.29 3.20 20.79
C VAL A 219 -19.77 3.09 22.24
N GLN A 220 -18.95 2.53 23.12
CA GLN A 220 -19.24 2.55 24.55
C GLN A 220 -19.11 3.99 25.04
N LYS A 221 -20.22 4.56 25.50
CA LYS A 221 -20.23 5.90 26.11
C LYS A 221 -19.40 5.81 27.39
N LYS A 222 -18.21 6.41 27.40
CA LYS A 222 -17.42 6.52 28.63
C LYS A 222 -18.22 7.39 29.60
N SER A 223 -18.50 6.87 30.80
CA SER A 223 -19.06 7.64 31.90
C SER A 223 -18.18 8.86 32.17
N GLY A 224 -18.70 10.07 32.00
CA GLY A 224 -18.01 11.32 32.34
C GLY A 224 -17.58 12.24 31.18
N MET A 225 -18.02 12.01 29.94
CA MET A 225 -17.84 13.00 28.87
C MET A 225 -19.05 13.96 28.86
N PRO A 226 -18.86 15.28 29.06
CA PRO A 226 -19.96 16.24 28.96
C PRO A 226 -20.53 16.25 27.53
N PRO A 227 -21.81 16.64 27.37
CA PRO A 227 -22.49 16.69 26.07
C PRO A 227 -21.80 17.60 25.06
#